data_AF-A0A959QCX0-F1
#
_entry.id   AF-A0A959QCX0-F1
#
_cell.length_a   1.000
_cell.length_b   1.000
_cell.length_c   1.000
_cell.angle_alpha   90.00
_cell.angle_beta   90.00
_cell.angle_gamma   90.00
#
_symmetry.space_group_name_H-M   'P 1'
#
loop_
_entity.id
_entity.type
_entity.pdbx_description
1 polymer ?
#
loop_
_entity_poly.entity_id
_entity_poly.type
_entity_poly.pdbx_seq_one_letter_code
_entity_poly.pdbx_strand_id
1 'polypeptide(L)'
;PQSTGYSGGTSFGGINNRYNAIYIDGAVNNDVFGLSSQGTNGGQTGIAPFSIDIIDQIQVVLSPYDVTLGGFAGGGINAVTKSGTNEFKGTAYYFWQNQDFVGKTNQTLTDRTGADREKVADFTQRTYGASLGGPIVKDKVFFFANAEIRKDETPTPFDFGVYDGASSEAELNNLASFIRETYGYDPGTFGDISDELDGLSFFGKLDFNLSDDHRLTLRHSYTKAEQLDLNGSSDRTINFSNNGIFFPSTTNSSALELNSTFGDNLSNNLIIGYTTVNDDRDPIGGDFPYLRIDDGDGLILIGSEEFSTGNQLEQKIFSITDNFKIYKNNHTITIGTHNEFYDIYNVFIPQNYGTYAYDSIGAFIDGLGASEYDRSYSLVDD
;
A
#
# COMPACT_ATOMS: atom_id res chain seq x y z
N PRO A 1 -16.61 14.50 14.61
CA PRO A 1 -15.70 14.58 13.44
C PRO A 1 -16.43 14.13 12.15
N GLN A 2 -16.64 15.05 11.21
CA GLN A 2 -17.13 14.68 9.87
C GLN A 2 -15.94 14.20 9.04
N SER A 3 -15.53 12.97 9.33
CA SER A 3 -14.63 12.19 8.49
C SER A 3 -15.49 11.25 7.66
N THR A 4 -15.26 11.19 6.36
CA THR A 4 -15.87 10.19 5.47
C THR A 4 -14.74 9.36 4.86
N GLY A 5 -14.80 8.04 5.06
CA GLY A 5 -13.97 7.09 4.32
C GLY A 5 -14.73 6.65 3.08
N TYR A 6 -14.15 6.84 1.90
CA TYR A 6 -14.67 6.25 0.66
C TYR A 6 -13.49 5.80 -0.18
N SER A 7 -13.51 4.53 -0.60
CA SER A 7 -12.55 3.90 -1.51
C SER A 7 -11.10 4.40 -1.37
N GLY A 8 -10.51 4.11 -0.22
CA GLY A 8 -9.07 4.18 -0.10
C GLY A 8 -8.51 5.40 0.59
N GLY A 9 -9.22 6.19 1.42
CA GLY A 9 -8.55 7.21 2.23
C GLY A 9 -9.45 7.97 3.19
N THR A 10 -8.88 8.57 4.23
CA THR A 10 -9.65 9.38 5.21
C THR A 10 -9.77 10.82 4.72
N SER A 11 -10.97 11.34 4.47
CA SER A 11 -11.18 12.76 4.14
C SER A 11 -11.59 13.56 5.36
N PHE A 12 -11.00 14.77 5.52
CA PHE A 12 -11.43 15.74 6.52
C PHE A 12 -11.98 16.99 5.86
N GLY A 13 -13.14 17.45 6.31
CA GLY A 13 -13.75 18.69 5.81
C GLY A 13 -14.12 18.66 4.32
N GLY A 14 -14.27 17.47 3.73
CA GLY A 14 -14.55 17.29 2.29
C GLY A 14 -13.34 17.49 1.38
N ILE A 15 -12.13 17.58 1.95
CA ILE A 15 -10.89 17.74 1.21
C ILE A 15 -10.30 16.36 0.89
N ASN A 16 -9.69 16.22 -0.30
CA ASN A 16 -9.05 14.98 -0.71
C ASN A 16 -7.99 14.53 0.32
N ASN A 17 -7.96 13.23 0.62
CA ASN A 17 -7.13 12.65 1.68
C ASN A 17 -5.62 12.85 1.48
N ARG A 18 -5.17 13.06 0.24
CA ARG A 18 -3.76 13.38 -0.08
C ARG A 18 -3.33 14.75 0.44
N TYR A 19 -4.28 15.63 0.78
CA TYR A 19 -4.00 16.90 1.46
C TYR A 19 -4.10 16.83 2.98
N ASN A 20 -4.15 15.62 3.54
CA ASN A 20 -3.91 15.42 4.96
C ASN A 20 -2.41 15.29 5.21
N ALA A 21 -1.98 15.60 6.42
CA ALA A 21 -0.63 15.29 6.87
C ALA A 21 -0.69 14.15 7.87
N ILE A 22 0.12 13.13 7.66
CA ILE A 22 0.22 11.95 8.49
C ILE A 22 1.60 11.97 9.13
N TYR A 23 1.60 12.00 10.45
CA TYR A 23 2.79 12.05 11.28
C TYR A 23 2.89 10.79 12.13
N ILE A 24 4.12 10.33 12.35
CA ILE A 24 4.44 9.35 13.39
C ILE A 24 5.41 10.03 14.34
N ASP A 25 5.03 10.22 15.60
CA ASP A 25 5.79 11.00 16.58
C ASP A 25 6.31 12.33 15.96
N GLY A 26 5.43 13.05 15.26
CA GLY A 26 5.74 14.35 14.64
C GLY A 26 6.61 14.35 13.37
N ALA A 27 7.15 13.20 12.93
CA ALA A 27 7.82 13.11 11.62
C ALA A 27 6.82 12.75 10.50
N VAL A 28 6.96 13.38 9.34
CA VAL A 28 6.09 13.19 8.17
C VAL A 28 6.20 11.75 7.65
N ASN A 29 5.06 11.13 7.33
CA ASN A 29 4.95 9.76 6.81
C ASN A 29 3.89 9.64 5.69
N ASN A 30 3.66 10.74 4.96
CA ASN A 30 2.81 10.76 3.77
C ASN A 30 3.43 9.95 2.63
N ASP A 31 2.57 9.42 1.75
CA ASP A 31 2.97 9.13 0.37
C ASP A 31 3.08 10.46 -0.39
N VAL A 32 4.32 10.87 -0.67
CA VAL A 32 4.62 12.17 -1.28
C VAL A 32 4.52 12.17 -2.80
N PHE A 33 4.69 11.02 -3.46
CA PHE A 33 4.43 10.87 -4.89
C PHE A 33 2.92 10.81 -5.17
N GLY A 34 2.15 10.22 -4.25
CA GLY A 34 0.70 10.24 -4.26
C GLY A 34 0.06 9.18 -5.17
N LEU A 35 0.69 8.01 -5.30
CA LEU A 35 0.11 6.86 -6.00
C LEU A 35 -0.86 6.08 -5.10
N SER A 36 -0.54 5.99 -3.81
CA SER A 36 -1.36 5.36 -2.79
C SER A 36 -2.72 6.03 -2.73
N SER A 37 -3.78 5.24 -2.86
CA SER A 37 -5.13 5.73 -2.58
C SER A 37 -5.21 6.25 -1.16
N GLN A 38 -4.55 5.58 -0.20
CA GLN A 38 -4.58 5.86 1.24
C GLN A 38 -3.80 7.11 1.65
N GLY A 39 -2.93 7.61 0.78
CA GLY A 39 -2.03 8.73 1.08
C GLY A 39 -0.90 8.35 2.06
N THR A 40 -0.69 7.06 2.27
CA THR A 40 0.39 6.50 3.10
C THR A 40 1.31 5.60 2.28
N ASN A 41 2.58 5.58 2.65
CA ASN A 41 3.56 4.61 2.16
C ASN A 41 3.06 3.17 2.40
N GLY A 42 3.38 2.26 1.47
CA GLY A 42 2.88 0.87 1.47
C GLY A 42 1.41 0.72 1.04
N GLY A 43 0.64 1.82 0.93
CA GLY A 43 -0.78 1.72 0.61
C GLY A 43 -1.09 1.24 -0.82
N GLN A 44 -0.11 1.25 -1.74
CA GLN A 44 -0.26 0.67 -3.07
C GLN A 44 -0.45 -0.86 -3.04
N THR A 45 0.18 -1.54 -2.07
CA THR A 45 0.07 -3.00 -1.90
C THR A 45 -0.96 -3.40 -0.84
N GLY A 46 -1.74 -2.44 -0.31
CA GLY A 46 -2.74 -2.70 0.72
C GLY A 46 -2.17 -2.96 2.13
N ILE A 47 -0.85 -2.85 2.32
CA ILE A 47 -0.23 -2.93 3.65
C ILE A 47 -0.28 -1.57 4.36
N ALA A 48 -0.54 -1.60 5.67
CA ALA A 48 -0.46 -0.39 6.48
C ALA A 48 1.02 -0.01 6.72
N PRO A 49 1.36 1.28 6.83
CA PRO A 49 2.73 1.73 7.08
C PRO A 49 3.29 1.35 8.47
N PHE A 50 2.43 0.86 9.37
CA PHE A 50 2.79 0.40 10.70
C PHE A 50 1.70 -0.50 11.30
N SER A 51 2.09 -1.36 12.23
CA SER A 51 1.15 -2.16 13.03
C SER A 51 0.33 -1.28 13.95
N ILE A 52 -0.94 -1.63 14.20
CA ILE A 52 -1.77 -0.94 15.19
C ILE A 52 -1.24 -1.09 16.62
N ASP A 53 -0.51 -2.16 16.93
CA ASP A 53 0.00 -2.42 18.28
C ASP A 53 1.12 -1.46 18.68
N ILE A 54 1.81 -0.80 17.73
CA ILE A 54 2.83 0.19 18.09
C ILE A 54 2.23 1.51 18.53
N ILE A 55 0.93 1.74 18.29
CA ILE A 55 0.26 3.00 18.56
C ILE A 55 -0.24 3.05 20.00
N ASP A 56 0.14 4.10 20.72
CA ASP A 56 -0.39 4.42 22.04
C ASP A 56 -1.65 5.28 21.91
N GLN A 57 -1.60 6.29 21.04
CA GLN A 57 -2.73 7.18 20.77
C GLN A 57 -2.67 7.77 19.37
N ILE A 58 -3.85 8.13 18.84
CA ILE A 58 -3.99 8.87 17.59
C ILE A 58 -4.55 10.25 17.92
N GLN A 59 -3.84 11.28 17.47
CA GLN A 59 -4.26 12.67 17.58
C GLN A 59 -4.75 13.13 16.21
N VAL A 60 -5.97 13.67 16.16
CA VAL A 60 -6.54 14.25 14.94
C VAL A 60 -6.70 15.75 15.15
N VAL A 61 -6.07 16.52 14.29
CA VAL A 61 -6.04 17.98 14.32
C VAL A 61 -6.79 18.52 13.11
N LEU A 62 -7.87 19.25 13.39
CA LEU A 62 -8.66 19.96 12.38
C LEU A 62 -8.48 21.45 12.61
N SER A 63 -8.03 22.18 11.58
CA SER A 63 -7.81 23.63 11.62
C SER A 63 -6.93 24.08 12.80
N PRO A 64 -5.63 23.72 12.82
CA PRO A 64 -4.73 24.12 13.89
C PRO A 64 -4.55 25.65 13.92
N TYR A 65 -4.40 26.19 15.13
CA TYR A 65 -3.86 27.55 15.34
C TYR A 65 -2.36 27.51 15.70
N ASP A 66 -1.80 26.32 15.94
CA ASP A 66 -0.39 26.11 16.26
C ASP A 66 0.43 26.08 14.96
N VAL A 67 1.38 27.01 14.85
CA VAL A 67 2.27 27.15 13.69
C VAL A 67 3.23 25.97 13.50
N THR A 68 3.37 25.10 14.51
CA THR A 68 4.20 23.88 14.44
C THR A 68 3.50 22.74 13.69
N LEU A 69 2.20 22.87 13.42
CA LEU A 69 1.41 21.90 12.67
C LEU A 69 1.06 22.48 11.29
N GLY A 70 1.64 21.91 10.23
CA GLY A 70 1.49 22.39 8.86
C GLY A 70 1.37 21.26 7.85
N GLY A 71 1.55 21.54 6.56
CA GLY A 71 1.60 20.50 5.52
C GLY A 71 0.26 19.85 5.16
N PHE A 72 -0.88 20.38 5.64
CA PHE A 72 -2.20 19.87 5.28
C PHE A 72 -3.22 20.98 5.02
N ALA A 73 -4.12 20.72 4.07
CA ALA A 73 -5.34 21.51 3.88
C ALA A 73 -6.57 20.82 4.50
N GLY A 74 -6.57 19.48 4.56
CA GLY A 74 -7.60 18.67 5.19
C GLY A 74 -7.43 18.58 6.72
N GLY A 75 -6.85 17.49 7.19
CA GLY A 75 -6.55 17.28 8.61
C GLY A 75 -5.13 16.78 8.86
N GLY A 76 -4.61 17.07 10.04
CA GLY A 76 -3.37 16.49 10.55
C GLY A 76 -3.69 15.27 11.40
N ILE A 77 -3.08 14.13 11.10
CA ILE A 77 -3.14 12.91 11.92
C ILE A 77 -1.75 12.67 12.48
N ASN A 78 -1.60 12.63 13.80
CA ASN A 78 -0.35 12.25 14.45
C ASN A 78 -0.55 10.98 15.26
N ALA A 79 0.15 9.92 14.86
CA ALA A 79 0.19 8.65 15.55
C ALA A 79 1.36 8.68 16.55
N VAL A 80 1.06 8.58 17.84
CA VAL A 80 2.08 8.54 18.89
C VAL A 80 2.37 7.10 19.23
N THR A 81 3.64 6.70 19.16
CA THR A 81 4.02 5.31 19.39
C THR A 81 4.25 5.01 20.87
N LYS A 82 3.99 3.76 21.26
CA LYS A 82 4.34 3.23 22.57
C LYS A 82 5.84 3.34 22.82
N SER A 83 6.20 3.46 24.10
CA SER A 83 7.56 3.54 24.62
C SER A 83 7.79 2.52 25.73
N GLY A 84 9.05 2.20 26.01
CA GLY A 84 9.42 1.34 27.13
C GLY A 84 9.23 2.04 28.48
N THR A 85 9.15 1.25 29.55
CA THR A 85 9.06 1.75 30.93
C THR A 85 10.05 1.03 31.83
N ASN A 86 10.09 1.33 33.13
CA ASN A 86 10.91 0.56 34.10
C ASN A 86 10.42 -0.87 34.34
N GLU A 87 9.27 -1.21 33.80
CA GLU A 87 8.68 -2.55 33.84
C GLU A 87 8.66 -3.13 32.44
N PHE A 88 8.99 -4.42 32.34
CA PHE A 88 8.80 -5.15 31.10
C PHE A 88 7.31 -5.36 30.86
N LYS A 89 6.83 -4.94 29.69
CA LYS A 89 5.48 -5.14 29.21
C LYS A 89 5.56 -5.66 27.78
N GLY A 90 4.79 -6.69 27.48
CA GLY A 90 4.73 -7.24 26.15
C GLY A 90 3.31 -7.62 25.78
N THR A 91 3.06 -7.69 24.48
CA THR A 91 1.80 -8.11 23.89
C THR A 91 2.09 -9.18 22.86
N ALA A 92 1.22 -10.17 22.74
CA ALA A 92 1.20 -11.08 21.60
C ALA A 92 -0.25 -11.15 21.11
N TYR A 93 -0.44 -11.14 19.80
CA TYR A 93 -1.77 -11.11 19.21
C TYR A 93 -1.82 -11.93 17.93
N TYR A 94 -3.03 -12.40 17.63
CA TYR A 94 -3.37 -13.10 16.40
C TYR A 94 -4.78 -12.67 15.99
N PHE A 95 -4.88 -12.08 14.80
CA PHE A 95 -6.12 -11.78 14.12
C PHE A 95 -6.29 -12.78 12.99
N TRP A 96 -7.48 -13.37 12.92
CA TRP A 96 -7.84 -14.32 11.88
C TRP A 96 -9.25 -14.04 11.41
N GLN A 97 -9.41 -14.01 10.10
CA GLN A 97 -10.69 -13.93 9.44
C GLN A 97 -10.72 -14.89 8.24
N ASN A 98 -11.88 -15.47 8.00
CA ASN A 98 -12.18 -16.32 6.86
C ASN A 98 -13.66 -16.16 6.49
N GLN A 99 -14.09 -16.87 5.44
CA GLN A 99 -15.45 -16.87 4.91
C GLN A 99 -16.54 -17.20 5.93
N ASP A 100 -16.23 -17.96 6.99
CA ASP A 100 -17.21 -18.34 8.01
C ASP A 100 -17.58 -17.18 8.96
N PHE A 101 -16.75 -16.13 9.02
CA PHE A 101 -17.07 -14.90 9.75
C PHE A 101 -17.86 -13.90 8.90
N VAL A 102 -18.13 -14.21 7.62
CA VAL A 102 -18.84 -13.32 6.69
C VAL A 102 -20.26 -13.83 6.42
N GLY A 103 -21.22 -12.91 6.47
CA GLY A 103 -22.61 -13.21 6.12
C GLY A 103 -22.77 -13.48 4.61
N LYS A 104 -23.78 -14.26 4.26
CA LYS A 104 -24.18 -14.45 2.85
C LYS A 104 -24.58 -13.14 2.18
N THR A 105 -24.60 -13.11 0.84
CA THR A 105 -25.07 -12.01 -0.01
C THR A 105 -26.27 -11.28 0.59
N ASN A 106 -26.25 -9.95 0.54
CA ASN A 106 -27.27 -9.11 1.17
C ASN A 106 -28.68 -9.43 0.63
N GLN A 107 -29.66 -9.61 1.53
CA GLN A 107 -31.04 -9.97 1.17
C GLN A 107 -31.69 -8.93 0.24
N THR A 108 -31.48 -7.64 0.47
CA THR A 108 -32.04 -6.57 -0.36
C THR A 108 -31.46 -6.61 -1.78
N LEU A 109 -30.22 -7.08 -1.95
CA LEU A 109 -29.63 -7.28 -3.28
C LEU A 109 -30.25 -8.49 -3.97
N THR A 110 -30.40 -9.61 -3.26
CA THR A 110 -31.03 -10.82 -3.81
C THR A 110 -32.50 -10.61 -4.17
N ASP A 111 -33.26 -9.85 -3.36
CA ASP A 111 -34.66 -9.52 -3.65
C ASP A 111 -34.82 -8.70 -4.94
N ARG A 112 -33.82 -7.88 -5.28
CA ARG A 112 -33.81 -7.05 -6.49
C ARG A 112 -33.36 -7.79 -7.74
N THR A 113 -32.45 -8.75 -7.59
CA THR A 113 -31.81 -9.47 -8.70
C THR A 113 -32.46 -10.83 -8.98
N GLY A 114 -33.22 -11.37 -8.01
CA GLY A 114 -33.73 -12.74 -8.06
C GLY A 114 -32.67 -13.82 -7.82
N ALA A 115 -31.44 -13.42 -7.47
CA ALA A 115 -30.34 -14.34 -7.20
C ALA A 115 -30.46 -14.98 -5.80
N ASP A 116 -29.81 -16.14 -5.62
CA ASP A 116 -29.74 -16.80 -4.32
C ASP A 116 -28.70 -16.15 -3.39
N ARG A 117 -28.89 -16.37 -2.08
CA ARG A 117 -27.95 -15.89 -1.06
C ARG A 117 -26.77 -16.84 -0.92
N GLU A 118 -25.68 -16.49 -1.59
CA GLU A 118 -24.43 -17.25 -1.57
C GLU A 118 -23.45 -16.80 -0.49
N LYS A 119 -22.57 -17.71 -0.08
CA LYS A 119 -21.39 -17.36 0.72
C LYS A 119 -20.32 -16.75 -0.19
N VAL A 120 -19.47 -15.92 0.38
CA VAL A 120 -18.22 -15.53 -0.29
C VAL A 120 -17.31 -16.75 -0.44
N ALA A 121 -16.41 -16.69 -1.41
CA ALA A 121 -15.40 -17.73 -1.64
C ALA A 121 -14.47 -17.90 -0.43
N ASP A 122 -13.79 -19.05 -0.35
CA ASP A 122 -12.97 -19.46 0.78
C ASP A 122 -11.67 -18.62 0.88
N PHE A 123 -11.74 -17.48 1.56
CA PHE A 123 -10.57 -16.61 1.79
C PHE A 123 -9.94 -16.83 3.17
N THR A 124 -8.69 -16.39 3.33
CA THR A 124 -8.04 -16.31 4.64
C THR A 124 -7.31 -14.98 4.81
N GLN A 125 -7.45 -14.37 5.98
CA GLN A 125 -6.65 -13.23 6.41
C GLN A 125 -6.07 -13.53 7.78
N ARG A 126 -4.75 -13.44 7.92
CA ARG A 126 -4.03 -13.77 9.16
C ARG A 126 -3.03 -12.69 9.45
N THR A 127 -3.13 -12.09 10.63
CA THR A 127 -2.12 -11.16 11.13
C THR A 127 -1.69 -11.62 12.51
N TYR A 128 -0.40 -11.84 12.72
CA TYR A 128 0.15 -12.15 14.03
C TYR A 128 1.32 -11.24 14.30
N GLY A 129 1.46 -10.86 15.57
CA GLY A 129 2.58 -10.06 15.98
C GLY A 129 2.80 -10.12 17.47
N ALA A 130 3.94 -9.57 17.86
CA ALA A 130 4.31 -9.43 19.24
C ALA A 130 5.08 -8.13 19.45
N SER A 131 4.92 -7.56 20.63
CA SER A 131 5.70 -6.42 21.09
C SER A 131 6.28 -6.65 22.47
N LEU A 132 7.40 -5.99 22.74
CA LEU A 132 8.04 -5.96 24.03
C LEU A 132 8.65 -4.58 24.25
N GLY A 133 8.37 -4.00 25.41
CA GLY A 133 9.03 -2.79 25.88
C GLY A 133 9.47 -2.93 27.33
N GLY A 134 10.49 -2.17 27.69
CA GLY A 134 11.07 -2.22 29.03
C GLY A 134 12.34 -1.37 29.15
N PRO A 135 13.05 -1.47 30.29
CA PRO A 135 14.27 -0.73 30.49
C PRO A 135 15.47 -1.51 29.95
N ILE A 136 16.36 -0.83 29.22
CA ILE A 136 17.76 -1.28 29.03
C ILE A 136 18.56 -0.88 30.26
N VAL A 137 18.42 0.38 30.68
CA VAL A 137 18.97 0.91 31.94
C VAL A 137 17.81 1.61 32.64
N LYS A 138 17.42 1.09 33.81
CA LYS A 138 16.31 1.67 34.59
C LYS A 138 16.50 3.17 34.78
N ASP A 139 15.40 3.90 34.66
CA ASP A 139 15.30 5.36 34.74
C ASP A 139 16.05 6.16 33.65
N LYS A 140 16.82 5.50 32.77
CA LYS A 140 17.69 6.17 31.79
C LYS A 140 17.45 5.81 30.34
N VAL A 141 17.36 4.52 30.03
CA VAL A 141 17.28 4.04 28.65
C VAL A 141 16.19 2.98 28.56
N PHE A 142 15.22 3.22 27.70
CA PHE A 142 14.08 2.35 27.48
C PHE A 142 14.04 1.91 26.01
N PHE A 143 13.49 0.72 25.79
CA PHE A 143 13.24 0.22 24.44
C PHE A 143 11.77 -0.18 24.29
N PHE A 144 11.30 -0.12 23.06
CA PHE A 144 10.07 -0.77 22.62
C PHE A 144 10.31 -1.35 21.22
N ALA A 145 9.88 -2.59 21.00
CA ALA A 145 9.99 -3.25 19.71
C ALA A 145 8.70 -4.00 19.39
N ASN A 146 8.36 -4.07 18.11
CA ASN A 146 7.23 -4.83 17.57
C ASN A 146 7.64 -5.52 16.26
N ALA A 147 7.09 -6.72 16.05
CA ALA A 147 7.12 -7.39 14.76
C ALA A 147 5.71 -7.91 14.45
N GLU A 148 5.29 -7.74 13.19
CA GLU A 148 3.99 -8.16 12.69
C GLU A 148 4.17 -8.83 11.33
N ILE A 149 3.48 -9.95 11.13
CA ILE A 149 3.38 -10.64 9.84
C ILE A 149 1.90 -10.69 9.46
N ARG A 150 1.61 -10.34 8.21
CA ARG A 150 0.29 -10.45 7.59
C ARG A 150 0.38 -11.42 6.41
N LYS A 151 -0.61 -12.31 6.30
CA LYS A 151 -0.78 -13.26 5.21
C LYS A 151 -2.24 -13.30 4.82
N ASP A 152 -2.54 -12.81 3.64
CA ASP A 152 -3.88 -12.83 3.08
C ASP A 152 -3.90 -13.65 1.79
N GLU A 153 -4.97 -14.40 1.59
CA GLU A 153 -5.28 -15.13 0.36
C GLU A 153 -6.75 -14.84 0.04
N THR A 154 -6.98 -14.24 -1.13
CA THR A 154 -8.31 -13.82 -1.58
C THR A 154 -8.62 -14.51 -2.90
N PRO A 155 -9.45 -15.57 -2.90
CA PRO A 155 -9.82 -16.26 -4.13
C PRO A 155 -10.77 -15.42 -4.98
N THR A 156 -10.56 -15.49 -6.28
CA THR A 156 -11.44 -14.95 -7.32
C THR A 156 -11.91 -16.11 -8.20
N PRO A 157 -12.91 -16.89 -7.75
CA PRO A 157 -13.41 -18.01 -8.51
C PRO A 157 -14.17 -17.54 -9.76
N PHE A 158 -14.15 -18.35 -10.80
CA PHE A 158 -14.82 -18.04 -12.06
C PHE A 158 -15.62 -19.23 -12.58
N ASP A 159 -16.93 -19.02 -12.75
CA ASP A 159 -17.80 -19.97 -13.43
C ASP A 159 -17.91 -19.60 -14.91
N PHE A 160 -17.32 -20.42 -15.79
CA PHE A 160 -17.40 -20.20 -17.23
C PHE A 160 -18.84 -20.15 -17.75
N GLY A 161 -19.81 -20.78 -17.06
CA GLY A 161 -21.21 -20.77 -17.46
C GLY A 161 -21.87 -19.40 -17.46
N VAL A 162 -21.25 -18.38 -16.84
CA VAL A 162 -21.73 -17.00 -16.86
C VAL A 162 -21.09 -16.14 -17.96
N TYR A 163 -20.16 -16.67 -18.74
CA TYR A 163 -19.50 -15.92 -19.80
C TYR A 163 -20.43 -15.68 -20.99
N ASP A 164 -20.63 -14.42 -21.36
CA ASP A 164 -21.51 -13.97 -22.44
C ASP A 164 -20.77 -13.82 -23.79
N GLY A 165 -19.47 -14.15 -23.85
CA GLY A 165 -18.68 -14.09 -25.09
C GLY A 165 -19.03 -15.21 -26.08
N ALA A 166 -18.47 -15.12 -27.29
CA ALA A 166 -18.76 -16.02 -28.39
C ALA A 166 -18.04 -17.38 -28.27
N SER A 167 -16.90 -17.43 -27.59
CA SER A 167 -16.06 -18.61 -27.49
C SER A 167 -16.53 -19.58 -26.41
N SER A 168 -16.38 -20.87 -26.69
CA SER A 168 -16.54 -21.95 -25.71
C SER A 168 -15.27 -22.15 -24.87
N GLU A 169 -15.42 -22.82 -23.71
CA GLU A 169 -14.29 -23.19 -22.86
C GLU A 169 -13.24 -24.03 -23.61
N ALA A 170 -13.70 -24.88 -24.54
CA ALA A 170 -12.81 -25.68 -25.38
C ALA A 170 -11.99 -24.82 -26.36
N GLU A 171 -12.58 -23.76 -26.91
CA GLU A 171 -11.88 -22.82 -27.80
C GLU A 171 -10.85 -21.99 -27.04
N LEU A 172 -11.15 -21.55 -25.81
CA LEU A 172 -10.17 -20.86 -24.94
C LEU A 172 -9.01 -21.78 -24.54
N ASN A 173 -9.29 -23.05 -24.22
CA ASN A 173 -8.24 -24.04 -23.94
C ASN A 173 -7.38 -24.36 -25.18
N ASN A 174 -7.99 -24.37 -26.37
CA ASN A 174 -7.26 -24.52 -27.63
C ASN A 174 -6.39 -23.29 -27.92
N LEU A 175 -6.89 -22.07 -27.68
CA LEU A 175 -6.11 -20.84 -27.77
C LEU A 175 -4.91 -20.87 -26.83
N ALA A 176 -5.12 -21.29 -25.57
CA ALA A 176 -4.03 -21.42 -24.60
C ALA A 176 -2.97 -22.43 -25.05
N SER A 177 -3.40 -23.56 -25.61
CA SER A 177 -2.51 -24.60 -26.16
C SER A 177 -1.74 -24.10 -27.39
N PHE A 178 -2.42 -23.39 -28.29
CA PHE A 178 -1.80 -22.77 -29.46
C PHE A 178 -0.70 -21.79 -29.06
N ILE A 179 -0.94 -20.94 -28.04
CA ILE A 179 0.06 -20.00 -27.55
C ILE A 179 1.26 -20.72 -26.96
N ARG A 180 1.03 -21.77 -26.15
CA ARG A 180 2.11 -22.61 -25.59
C ARG A 180 2.95 -23.29 -26.66
N GLU A 181 2.32 -23.89 -27.66
CA GLU A 181 3.02 -24.68 -28.68
C GLU A 181 3.71 -23.81 -29.73
N THR A 182 3.11 -22.67 -30.11
CA THR A 182 3.60 -21.80 -31.18
C THR A 182 4.63 -20.81 -30.67
N TYR A 183 4.39 -20.21 -29.50
CA TYR A 183 5.23 -19.14 -28.95
C TYR A 183 6.08 -19.60 -27.76
N GLY A 184 5.90 -20.82 -27.25
CA GLY A 184 6.62 -21.32 -26.07
C GLY A 184 6.25 -20.56 -24.80
N TYR A 185 5.05 -19.97 -24.75
CA TYR A 185 4.61 -19.07 -23.70
C TYR A 185 3.42 -19.66 -22.94
N ASP A 186 3.45 -19.64 -21.60
CA ASP A 186 2.36 -20.14 -20.78
C ASP A 186 1.40 -19.00 -20.41
N PRO A 187 0.18 -18.97 -20.96
CA PRO A 187 -0.80 -17.96 -20.59
C PRO A 187 -1.42 -18.23 -19.21
N GLY A 188 -1.15 -19.38 -18.58
CA GLY A 188 -1.77 -19.76 -17.32
C GLY A 188 -3.22 -20.22 -17.48
N THR A 189 -4.06 -19.89 -16.50
CA THR A 189 -5.47 -20.29 -16.42
C THR A 189 -6.39 -19.08 -16.55
N PHE A 190 -7.62 -19.27 -17.01
CA PHE A 190 -8.68 -18.24 -16.96
C PHE A 190 -9.80 -18.56 -15.96
N GLY A 191 -9.67 -19.70 -15.26
CA GLY A 191 -10.60 -20.15 -14.23
C GLY A 191 -10.26 -19.57 -12.86
N ASP A 192 -10.43 -20.38 -11.82
CA ASP A 192 -10.18 -19.96 -10.44
C ASP A 192 -8.72 -19.54 -10.23
N ILE A 193 -8.57 -18.39 -9.56
CA ILE A 193 -7.29 -17.79 -9.16
C ILE A 193 -7.38 -17.29 -7.71
N SER A 194 -6.24 -16.96 -7.12
CA SER A 194 -6.16 -16.33 -5.79
C SER A 194 -5.14 -15.22 -5.79
N ASP A 195 -5.54 -14.07 -5.26
CA ASP A 195 -4.64 -12.98 -4.91
C ASP A 195 -3.97 -13.29 -3.57
N GLU A 196 -2.73 -12.87 -3.42
CA GLU A 196 -1.94 -13.07 -2.20
C GLU A 196 -1.33 -11.75 -1.73
N LEU A 197 -1.28 -11.56 -0.41
CA LEU A 197 -0.54 -10.48 0.22
C LEU A 197 0.28 -11.02 1.39
N ASP A 198 1.60 -10.98 1.24
CA ASP A 198 2.56 -11.33 2.27
C ASP A 198 3.23 -10.05 2.80
N GLY A 199 2.98 -9.74 4.07
CA GLY A 199 3.44 -8.53 4.73
C GLY A 199 4.33 -8.80 5.94
N LEU A 200 5.40 -8.01 6.09
CA LEU A 200 6.28 -8.00 7.26
C LEU A 200 6.48 -6.56 7.72
N SER A 201 6.17 -6.28 8.99
CA SER A 201 6.46 -5.01 9.63
C SER A 201 7.33 -5.20 10.87
N PHE A 202 8.35 -4.35 11.02
CA PHE A 202 9.21 -4.23 12.19
C PHE A 202 9.17 -2.77 12.67
N PHE A 203 9.10 -2.59 13.98
CA PHE A 203 9.29 -1.31 14.62
C PHE A 203 10.24 -1.43 15.80
N GLY A 204 11.12 -0.44 15.95
CA GLY A 204 12.01 -0.29 17.10
C GLY A 204 12.07 1.16 17.55
N LYS A 205 12.05 1.36 18.87
CA LYS A 205 12.19 2.67 19.52
C LYS A 205 13.12 2.58 20.72
N LEU A 206 13.99 3.58 20.86
CA LEU A 206 14.87 3.79 22.00
C LEU A 206 14.63 5.19 22.55
N ASP A 207 14.34 5.27 23.84
CA ASP A 207 14.16 6.52 24.56
C ASP A 207 15.27 6.68 25.60
N PHE A 208 15.96 7.82 25.56
CA PHE A 208 17.08 8.16 26.43
C PHE A 208 16.74 9.40 27.25
N ASN A 209 16.70 9.25 28.57
CA ASN A 209 16.71 10.38 29.50
C ASN A 209 18.17 10.82 29.68
N LEU A 210 18.61 11.81 28.89
CA LEU A 210 19.99 12.32 28.93
C LEU A 210 20.23 13.10 30.24
N SER A 211 19.22 13.85 30.67
CA SER A 211 19.12 14.54 31.96
C SER A 211 17.64 14.72 32.33
N ASP A 212 17.36 15.41 33.44
CA ASP A 212 16.00 15.82 33.80
C ASP A 212 15.39 16.81 32.78
N ASP A 213 16.24 17.46 31.97
CA ASP A 213 15.87 18.51 31.02
C ASP A 213 15.91 18.06 29.56
N HIS A 214 16.60 16.95 29.25
CA HIS A 214 16.90 16.54 27.88
C HIS A 214 16.54 15.07 27.64
N ARG A 215 15.70 14.84 26.64
CA ARG A 215 15.29 13.50 26.21
C ARG A 215 15.54 13.32 24.73
N LEU A 216 16.23 12.23 24.38
CA LEU A 216 16.50 11.82 23.01
C LEU A 216 15.71 10.56 22.69
N THR A 217 15.05 10.52 21.54
CA THR A 217 14.31 9.36 21.05
C THR A 217 14.83 9.01 19.66
N LEU A 218 15.11 7.73 19.44
CA LEU A 218 15.41 7.17 18.13
C LEU A 218 14.35 6.12 17.80
N ARG A 219 13.76 6.21 16.62
CA ARG A 219 12.83 5.19 16.12
C ARG A 219 13.15 4.78 14.69
N HIS A 220 12.76 3.56 14.35
CA HIS A 220 12.83 3.03 13.01
C HIS A 220 11.63 2.09 12.77
N SER A 221 10.96 2.27 11.64
CA SER A 221 10.00 1.33 11.09
C SER A 221 10.48 0.77 9.75
N TYR A 222 10.24 -0.51 9.56
CA TYR A 222 10.44 -1.22 8.31
C TYR A 222 9.15 -1.95 7.97
N THR A 223 8.66 -1.78 6.74
CA THR A 223 7.51 -2.50 6.23
C THR A 223 7.85 -3.03 4.85
N LYS A 224 7.68 -4.33 4.63
CA LYS A 224 7.76 -4.98 3.32
C LYS A 224 6.44 -5.66 3.03
N ALA A 225 5.97 -5.53 1.80
CA ALA A 225 4.85 -6.28 1.26
C ALA A 225 5.25 -6.90 -0.08
N GLU A 226 4.74 -8.09 -0.35
CA GLU A 226 4.73 -8.74 -1.65
C GLU A 226 3.27 -9.04 -1.96
N GLN A 227 2.74 -8.38 -2.99
CA GLN A 227 1.37 -8.61 -3.45
C GLN A 227 1.39 -9.34 -4.79
N LEU A 228 0.65 -10.45 -4.87
CA LEU A 228 0.25 -11.07 -6.13
C LEU A 228 -1.20 -10.67 -6.38
N ASP A 229 -1.45 -9.93 -7.46
CA ASP A 229 -2.79 -9.46 -7.83
C ASP A 229 -3.09 -9.94 -9.25
N LEU A 230 -4.03 -10.87 -9.35
CA LEU A 230 -4.40 -11.55 -10.57
C LEU A 230 -5.75 -11.01 -11.05
N ASN A 231 -5.80 -10.61 -12.32
CA ASN A 231 -7.05 -10.18 -12.91
C ASN A 231 -8.02 -11.37 -13.06
N GLY A 232 -9.13 -11.33 -12.31
CA GLY A 232 -10.20 -12.33 -12.41
C GLY A 232 -11.02 -12.23 -13.68
N SER A 233 -11.48 -13.36 -14.19
CA SER A 233 -12.47 -13.41 -15.26
C SER A 233 -13.86 -12.96 -14.76
N SER A 234 -14.69 -12.51 -15.69
CA SER A 234 -16.06 -12.04 -15.47
C SER A 234 -17.00 -12.54 -16.57
N ASP A 235 -18.28 -12.18 -16.49
CA ASP A 235 -19.28 -12.48 -17.53
C ASP A 235 -18.94 -11.84 -18.89
N ARG A 236 -18.08 -10.81 -18.93
CA ARG A 236 -17.72 -10.08 -20.16
C ARG A 236 -16.23 -10.09 -20.48
N THR A 237 -15.38 -10.64 -19.61
CA THR A 237 -13.94 -10.63 -19.82
C THR A 237 -13.31 -11.92 -19.32
N ILE A 238 -12.58 -12.59 -20.21
CA ILE A 238 -11.70 -13.70 -19.87
C ILE A 238 -10.32 -13.11 -19.62
N ASN A 239 -9.85 -13.21 -18.38
CA ASN A 239 -8.49 -12.84 -18.03
C ASN A 239 -7.69 -14.12 -17.83
N PHE A 240 -6.66 -14.30 -18.64
CA PHE A 240 -5.67 -15.32 -18.37
C PHE A 240 -4.76 -14.85 -17.22
N SER A 241 -4.42 -15.77 -16.32
CA SER A 241 -3.80 -15.46 -15.04
C SER A 241 -2.44 -14.79 -15.21
N ASN A 242 -1.74 -15.04 -16.32
CA ASN A 242 -0.49 -14.36 -16.66
C ASN A 242 -0.63 -12.84 -16.85
N ASN A 243 -1.85 -12.33 -17.00
CA ASN A 243 -2.18 -10.91 -17.03
C ASN A 243 -2.23 -10.26 -15.64
N GLY A 244 -1.77 -10.96 -14.60
CA GLY A 244 -1.61 -10.39 -13.26
C GLY A 244 -0.32 -9.59 -13.07
N ILE A 245 -0.19 -9.04 -11.87
CA ILE A 245 0.96 -8.26 -11.41
C ILE A 245 1.56 -8.87 -10.16
N PHE A 246 2.86 -8.71 -10.01
CA PHE A 246 3.58 -8.94 -8.76
C PHE A 246 4.16 -7.61 -8.30
N PHE A 247 3.85 -7.22 -7.07
CA PHE A 247 4.19 -5.91 -6.55
C PHE A 247 4.87 -6.00 -5.18
N PRO A 248 6.20 -6.14 -5.16
CA PRO A 248 7.01 -5.87 -3.98
C PRO A 248 7.07 -4.36 -3.66
N SER A 249 6.84 -4.04 -2.39
CA SER A 249 6.96 -2.68 -1.85
C SER A 249 7.70 -2.72 -0.53
N THR A 250 8.70 -1.86 -0.35
CA THR A 250 9.48 -1.75 0.88
C THR A 250 9.58 -0.29 1.33
N THR A 251 9.22 -0.03 2.58
CA THR A 251 9.34 1.27 3.22
C THR A 251 10.23 1.18 4.46
N ASN A 252 11.21 2.07 4.57
CA ASN A 252 11.96 2.32 5.80
C ASN A 252 11.67 3.74 6.26
N SER A 253 11.39 3.95 7.54
CA SER A 253 11.21 5.28 8.11
C SER A 253 11.95 5.39 9.43
N SER A 254 12.96 6.24 9.48
CA SER A 254 13.77 6.49 10.68
C SER A 254 13.57 7.92 11.14
N ALA A 255 13.55 8.12 12.45
CA ALA A 255 13.52 9.47 12.98
C ALA A 255 14.20 9.58 14.33
N LEU A 256 14.89 10.70 14.50
CA LEU A 256 15.55 11.14 15.71
C LEU A 256 14.79 12.35 16.25
N GLU A 257 14.45 12.33 17.53
CA GLU A 257 13.79 13.45 18.20
C GLU A 257 14.57 13.84 19.45
N LEU A 258 14.90 15.12 19.58
CA LEU A 258 15.53 15.70 20.77
C LEU A 258 14.60 16.75 21.38
N ASN A 259 14.08 16.44 22.57
CA ASN A 259 13.35 17.38 23.40
C ASN A 259 14.29 17.95 24.45
N SER A 260 14.35 19.28 24.55
CA SER A 260 15.22 19.99 25.48
C SER A 260 14.47 21.11 26.20
N THR A 261 14.66 21.20 27.50
CA THR A 261 14.24 22.33 28.33
C THR A 261 15.49 23.09 28.76
N PHE A 262 15.47 24.43 28.74
CA PHE A 262 16.60 25.25 29.18
C PHE A 262 16.12 26.23 30.24
N GLY A 263 16.35 25.87 31.51
CA GLY A 263 15.77 26.60 32.64
C GLY A 263 14.24 26.55 32.64
N ASP A 264 13.59 27.57 33.20
CA ASP A 264 12.14 27.54 33.42
C ASP A 264 11.32 28.13 32.27
N ASN A 265 11.97 28.67 31.23
CA ASN A 265 11.31 29.55 30.27
C ASN A 265 11.64 29.30 28.79
N LEU A 266 12.44 28.28 28.48
CA LEU A 266 12.82 27.94 27.11
C LEU A 266 12.69 26.44 26.88
N SER A 267 12.20 26.04 25.71
CA SER A 267 12.23 24.64 25.27
C SER A 267 12.49 24.52 23.77
N ASN A 268 13.01 23.38 23.35
CA ASN A 268 13.27 23.03 21.96
C ASN A 268 12.80 21.62 21.66
N ASN A 269 12.20 21.43 20.49
CA ASN A 269 11.88 20.13 19.91
C ASN A 269 12.47 20.06 18.51
N LEU A 270 13.53 19.25 18.36
CA LEU A 270 14.19 18.97 17.09
C LEU A 270 13.80 17.56 16.63
N ILE A 271 13.31 17.42 15.40
CA ILE A 271 12.99 16.14 14.77
C ILE A 271 13.75 16.08 13.44
N ILE A 272 14.49 15.00 13.23
CA ILE A 272 15.16 14.68 11.96
C ILE A 272 14.59 13.35 11.48
N GLY A 273 14.00 13.35 10.29
CA GLY A 273 13.41 12.17 9.66
C GLY A 273 14.13 11.77 8.39
N TYR A 274 14.18 10.47 8.12
CA TYR A 274 14.64 9.92 6.85
C TYR A 274 13.78 8.72 6.47
N THR A 275 13.10 8.82 5.33
CA THR A 275 12.21 7.79 4.81
C THR A 275 12.66 7.36 3.42
N THR A 276 12.66 6.06 3.17
CA THR A 276 12.87 5.51 1.82
C THR A 276 11.70 4.61 1.44
N VAL A 277 11.21 4.75 0.22
CA VAL A 277 10.18 3.88 -0.37
C VAL A 277 10.77 3.28 -1.64
N ASN A 278 10.61 1.98 -1.82
CA ASN A 278 10.93 1.27 -3.06
C ASN A 278 9.70 0.44 -3.44
N ASP A 279 9.02 0.87 -4.50
CA ASP A 279 7.88 0.22 -5.10
C ASP A 279 8.31 -0.27 -6.48
N ASP A 280 8.27 -1.58 -6.70
CA ASP A 280 8.78 -2.23 -7.91
C ASP A 280 7.68 -3.16 -8.45
N ARG A 281 6.89 -2.66 -9.40
CA ARG A 281 5.68 -3.34 -9.89
C ARG A 281 5.97 -3.99 -11.24
N ASP A 282 5.83 -5.32 -11.30
CA ASP A 282 6.13 -6.11 -12.48
C ASP A 282 4.92 -6.91 -12.98
N PRO A 283 4.83 -7.20 -14.29
CA PRO A 283 3.83 -8.10 -14.81
C PRO A 283 4.30 -9.55 -14.60
N ILE A 284 3.43 -10.43 -14.13
CA ILE A 284 3.82 -11.84 -13.96
C ILE A 284 3.96 -12.58 -15.30
N GLY A 285 3.37 -12.02 -16.35
CA GLY A 285 3.44 -12.52 -17.72
C GLY A 285 4.81 -12.39 -18.38
N GLY A 286 5.79 -11.72 -17.78
CA GLY A 286 7.16 -11.60 -18.32
C GLY A 286 7.27 -10.83 -19.63
N ASP A 287 8.22 -11.20 -20.50
CA ASP A 287 8.50 -10.49 -21.76
C ASP A 287 7.58 -10.95 -22.91
N PHE A 288 6.27 -10.78 -22.75
CA PHE A 288 5.27 -11.15 -23.76
C PHE A 288 4.27 -10.00 -23.99
N PRO A 289 3.80 -9.76 -25.23
CA PRO A 289 2.84 -8.70 -25.49
C PRO A 289 1.52 -8.92 -24.78
N TYR A 290 0.84 -7.82 -24.47
CA TYR A 290 -0.56 -7.85 -24.07
C TYR A 290 -1.45 -8.09 -25.29
N LEU A 291 -2.25 -9.14 -25.26
CA LEU A 291 -3.18 -9.50 -26.32
C LEU A 291 -4.60 -9.17 -25.89
N ARG A 292 -5.29 -8.39 -26.71
CA ARG A 292 -6.70 -8.05 -26.57
C ARG A 292 -7.47 -8.69 -27.72
N ILE A 293 -8.26 -9.71 -27.46
CA ILE A 293 -9.00 -10.43 -28.51
C ILE A 293 -10.50 -10.22 -28.29
N ASP A 294 -11.17 -9.57 -29.24
CA ASP A 294 -12.61 -9.41 -29.21
C ASP A 294 -13.28 -10.78 -29.38
N ASP A 295 -14.30 -11.06 -28.55
CA ASP A 295 -15.00 -12.35 -28.53
C ASP A 295 -16.52 -12.13 -28.58
N GLY A 296 -16.96 -11.45 -29.63
CA GLY A 296 -18.34 -11.03 -29.80
C GLY A 296 -18.76 -10.02 -28.73
N ASP A 297 -19.55 -10.49 -27.77
CA ASP A 297 -20.08 -9.71 -26.66
C ASP A 297 -19.12 -9.65 -25.45
N GLY A 298 -18.02 -10.41 -25.51
CA GLY A 298 -16.98 -10.49 -24.50
C GLY A 298 -15.59 -10.09 -25.03
N LEU A 299 -14.61 -10.15 -24.13
CA LEU A 299 -13.21 -9.82 -24.38
C LEU A 299 -12.30 -10.92 -23.81
N ILE A 300 -11.19 -11.22 -24.47
CA ILE A 300 -10.15 -12.13 -23.96
C ILE A 300 -8.83 -11.36 -23.83
N LEU A 301 -8.23 -11.43 -22.65
CA LEU A 301 -6.99 -10.75 -22.28
C LEU A 301 -5.93 -11.78 -21.89
N ILE A 302 -4.77 -11.71 -22.55
CA ILE A 302 -3.65 -12.65 -22.37
C ILE A 302 -2.35 -11.87 -22.40
N GLY A 303 -1.35 -12.32 -21.64
CA GLY A 303 0.00 -11.78 -21.73
C GLY A 303 0.25 -10.77 -20.63
N SER A 304 1.38 -10.08 -20.72
CA SER A 304 1.84 -9.21 -19.64
C SER A 304 0.92 -8.00 -19.45
N GLU A 305 0.59 -7.70 -18.20
CA GLU A 305 -0.22 -6.52 -17.84
C GLU A 305 0.45 -5.24 -18.37
N GLU A 306 -0.31 -4.46 -19.14
CA GLU A 306 0.24 -3.41 -20.00
C GLU A 306 0.84 -2.23 -19.23
N PHE A 307 0.47 -1.98 -17.97
CA PHE A 307 0.97 -0.86 -17.17
C PHE A 307 2.09 -1.24 -16.19
N SER A 308 2.54 -2.50 -16.21
CA SER A 308 3.58 -2.99 -15.30
C SER A 308 4.91 -3.32 -16.00
N THR A 309 4.99 -3.22 -17.33
CA THR A 309 6.18 -3.61 -18.13
C THR A 309 7.44 -2.74 -17.96
N GLY A 310 7.48 -1.92 -16.92
CA GLY A 310 8.50 -0.93 -16.60
C GLY A 310 7.91 0.07 -15.61
N ASN A 311 7.70 -0.33 -14.36
CA ASN A 311 7.00 0.46 -13.36
C ASN A 311 7.72 0.42 -12.00
N GLN A 312 8.57 1.41 -11.76
CA GLN A 312 9.42 1.45 -10.57
C GLN A 312 9.41 2.85 -9.97
N LEU A 313 9.27 2.94 -8.66
CA LEU A 313 9.33 4.19 -7.90
C LEU A 313 10.25 4.02 -6.69
N GLU A 314 11.32 4.80 -6.68
CA GLU A 314 12.18 4.99 -5.50
C GLU A 314 12.03 6.41 -4.96
N GLN A 315 11.80 6.53 -3.66
CA GLN A 315 11.69 7.82 -2.98
C GLN A 315 12.68 7.85 -1.81
N LYS A 316 13.39 8.97 -1.66
CA LYS A 316 14.18 9.29 -0.47
C LYS A 316 13.74 10.66 0.04
N ILE A 317 13.30 10.68 1.28
CA ILE A 317 12.71 11.86 1.91
C ILE A 317 13.54 12.15 3.15
N PHE A 318 14.24 13.28 3.15
CA PHE A 318 14.91 13.80 4.33
C PHE A 318 14.12 14.97 4.89
N SER A 319 13.78 14.93 6.18
CA SER A 319 13.05 16.01 6.85
C SER A 319 13.76 16.52 8.08
N ILE A 320 13.65 17.82 8.32
CA ILE A 320 14.12 18.47 9.54
C ILE A 320 13.07 19.47 10.03
N THR A 321 12.65 19.27 11.28
CA THR A 321 11.75 20.16 12.00
C THR A 321 12.44 20.64 13.27
N ASP A 322 12.44 21.93 13.53
CA ASP A 322 12.92 22.49 14.79
C ASP A 322 11.93 23.51 15.30
N ASN A 323 11.52 23.37 16.57
CA ASN A 323 10.53 24.21 17.21
C ASN A 323 11.07 24.71 18.55
N PHE A 324 11.50 25.96 18.59
CA PHE A 324 11.94 26.65 19.78
C PHE A 324 10.80 27.47 20.40
N LYS A 325 10.56 27.30 21.70
CA LYS A 325 9.51 28.00 22.45
C LYS A 325 10.11 28.85 23.57
N ILE A 326 9.64 30.09 23.67
CA ILE A 326 9.98 31.04 24.73
C ILE A 326 8.71 31.33 25.54
N TYR A 327 8.73 31.02 26.82
CA TYR A 327 7.65 31.30 27.76
C TYR A 327 7.95 32.59 28.52
N LYS A 328 7.12 33.62 28.35
CA LYS A 328 7.28 34.92 29.01
C LYS A 328 5.95 35.44 29.53
N ASN A 329 5.75 35.34 30.84
CA ASN A 329 4.48 35.67 31.51
C ASN A 329 3.31 34.91 30.85
N ASN A 330 2.33 35.64 30.32
CA ASN A 330 1.15 35.08 29.63
C ASN A 330 1.38 34.87 28.12
N HIS A 331 2.62 34.93 27.65
CA HIS A 331 2.96 34.79 26.24
C HIS A 331 3.83 33.58 25.99
N THR A 332 3.52 32.83 24.94
CA THR A 332 4.37 31.81 24.36
C THR A 332 4.75 32.26 22.96
N ILE A 333 6.05 32.38 22.69
CA ILE A 333 6.58 32.72 21.36
C ILE A 333 7.21 31.45 20.79
N THR A 334 6.73 31.01 19.63
CA THR A 334 7.30 29.87 18.89
C THR A 334 8.09 30.39 17.69
N ILE A 335 9.32 29.92 17.54
CA ILE A 335 10.19 30.18 16.39
C ILE A 335 10.67 28.82 15.91
N GLY A 336 10.57 28.55 14.61
CA GLY A 336 10.92 27.21 14.12
C GLY A 336 11.00 27.13 12.61
N THR A 337 11.31 25.93 12.14
CA THR A 337 11.38 25.58 10.72
C THR A 337 10.90 24.15 10.50
N HIS A 338 10.39 23.89 9.31
CA HIS A 338 10.10 22.55 8.81
C HIS A 338 10.52 22.50 7.35
N ASN A 339 11.39 21.56 7.01
CA ASN A 339 11.93 21.41 5.67
C ASN A 339 11.91 19.94 5.28
N GLU A 340 11.47 19.67 4.05
CA GLU A 340 11.48 18.35 3.43
C GLU A 340 12.27 18.43 2.13
N PHE A 341 13.15 17.46 1.92
CA PHE A 341 14.00 17.34 0.74
C PHE A 341 13.72 15.99 0.09
N TYR A 342 13.38 16.00 -1.19
CA TYR A 342 12.94 14.83 -1.94
C TYR A 342 13.97 14.49 -3.02
N ASP A 343 14.35 13.23 -3.10
CA ASP A 343 15.05 12.60 -4.22
C ASP A 343 14.18 11.44 -4.70
N ILE A 344 13.68 11.54 -5.93
CA ILE A 344 12.65 10.66 -6.48
C ILE A 344 13.13 10.17 -7.84
N TYR A 345 13.15 8.85 -7.98
CA TYR A 345 13.33 8.15 -9.24
C TYR A 345 12.02 7.44 -9.61
N ASN A 346 11.53 7.68 -10.81
CA ASN A 346 10.27 7.09 -11.28
C ASN A 346 10.42 6.64 -12.74
N VAL A 347 10.18 5.35 -12.98
CA VAL A 347 10.06 4.75 -14.30
C VAL A 347 8.62 4.33 -14.50
N PHE A 348 8.03 4.76 -15.61
CA PHE A 348 6.74 4.28 -16.06
C PHE A 348 6.75 4.17 -17.59
N ILE A 349 6.88 2.94 -18.08
CA ILE A 349 6.86 2.61 -19.52
C ILE A 349 5.73 1.59 -19.72
N PRO A 350 4.51 2.05 -20.05
CA PRO A 350 3.42 1.16 -20.36
C PRO A 350 3.67 0.49 -21.72
N GLN A 351 3.17 -0.71 -21.92
CA GLN A 351 3.11 -1.36 -23.23
C GLN A 351 4.51 -1.57 -23.83
N ASN A 352 5.53 -1.81 -22.99
CA ASN A 352 6.93 -1.97 -23.42
C ASN A 352 7.12 -3.19 -24.33
N TYR A 353 6.40 -4.27 -24.01
CA TYR A 353 6.33 -5.50 -24.82
C TYR A 353 5.29 -5.42 -25.95
N GLY A 354 4.57 -4.30 -26.05
CA GLY A 354 3.52 -4.04 -27.03
C GLY A 354 2.14 -4.57 -26.63
N THR A 355 1.09 -3.94 -27.16
CA THR A 355 -0.30 -4.38 -27.09
C THR A 355 -0.77 -4.71 -28.50
N TYR A 356 -1.53 -5.78 -28.67
CA TYR A 356 -2.08 -6.16 -29.98
C TYR A 356 -3.55 -6.51 -29.84
N ALA A 357 -4.39 -5.84 -30.63
CA ALA A 357 -5.81 -6.14 -30.71
C ALA A 357 -6.14 -7.05 -31.90
N TYR A 358 -7.00 -8.04 -31.70
CA TYR A 358 -7.52 -8.91 -32.75
C TYR A 358 -9.04 -8.99 -32.69
N ASP A 359 -9.68 -8.99 -33.86
CA ASP A 359 -11.15 -8.98 -33.97
C ASP A 359 -11.79 -10.33 -33.60
N SER A 360 -10.99 -11.41 -33.48
CA SER A 360 -11.43 -12.75 -33.05
C SER A 360 -10.26 -13.67 -32.75
N ILE A 361 -10.51 -14.77 -32.02
CA ILE A 361 -9.54 -15.86 -31.83
C ILE A 361 -9.03 -16.38 -33.19
N GLY A 362 -9.93 -16.57 -34.16
CA GLY A 362 -9.57 -17.03 -35.50
C GLY A 362 -8.59 -16.09 -36.20
N ALA A 363 -8.82 -14.78 -36.13
CA ALA A 363 -7.90 -13.80 -36.71
C ALA A 363 -6.49 -13.88 -36.11
N PHE A 364 -6.39 -14.10 -34.80
CA PHE A 364 -5.10 -14.30 -34.13
C PHE A 364 -4.42 -15.61 -34.54
N ILE A 365 -5.14 -16.74 -34.49
CA ILE A 365 -4.58 -18.07 -34.79
C ILE A 365 -4.16 -18.20 -36.27
N ASP A 366 -4.95 -17.63 -37.19
CA ASP A 366 -4.67 -17.66 -38.63
C ASP A 366 -3.55 -16.68 -39.03
N GLY A 367 -3.02 -15.89 -38.08
CA GLY A 367 -1.94 -14.94 -38.33
C GLY A 367 -2.36 -13.74 -39.17
N LEU A 368 -3.64 -13.32 -39.08
CA LEU A 368 -4.09 -12.07 -39.67
C LEU A 368 -3.45 -10.89 -38.92
N GLY A 369 -3.35 -9.72 -39.58
CA GLY A 369 -2.80 -8.53 -38.93
C GLY A 369 -3.69 -8.06 -37.77
N ALA A 370 -3.06 -7.59 -36.69
CA ALA A 370 -3.75 -6.95 -35.58
C ALA A 370 -4.55 -5.73 -36.07
N SER A 371 -5.74 -5.51 -35.51
CA SER A 371 -6.57 -4.35 -35.83
C SER A 371 -6.06 -3.07 -35.17
N GLU A 372 -5.34 -3.20 -34.04
CA GLU A 372 -4.65 -2.13 -33.34
C GLU A 372 -3.33 -2.65 -32.74
N TYR A 373 -2.33 -1.77 -32.66
CA TYR A 373 -1.03 -2.05 -32.05
C TYR A 373 -0.46 -0.80 -31.40
N ASP A 374 -0.13 -0.88 -30.11
CA ASP A 374 0.63 0.14 -29.40
C ASP A 374 1.91 -0.44 -28.81
N ARG A 375 2.95 0.40 -28.72
CA ARG A 375 4.18 0.07 -27.98
C ARG A 375 4.85 1.34 -27.52
N SER A 376 5.27 1.36 -26.26
CA SER A 376 6.14 2.42 -25.74
C SER A 376 7.56 1.89 -25.57
N TYR A 377 8.53 2.78 -25.69
CA TYR A 377 9.94 2.50 -25.42
C TYR A 377 10.63 3.79 -24.97
N SER A 378 11.72 3.66 -24.21
CA SER A 378 12.53 4.82 -23.82
C SER A 378 13.22 5.43 -25.04
N LEU A 379 13.23 6.76 -25.15
CA LEU A 379 14.10 7.48 -26.10
C LEU A 379 15.45 7.85 -25.49
N VAL A 380 15.64 7.53 -24.21
CA VAL A 380 16.86 7.76 -23.45
C VAL A 380 17.55 6.40 -23.37
N ASP A 381 18.10 5.98 -24.52
CA ASP A 381 19.00 4.85 -24.60
C ASP A 381 20.42 5.36 -24.26
N ASP A 382 20.83 5.21 -22.99
CA ASP A 382 22.23 5.04 -22.53
C ASP A 382 22.29 4.77 -21.02
#